data_AF-A0A0R3DYF5-F1
#
_entry.id   AF-A0A0R3DYF5-F1
#
_cell.length_a   1.000
_cell.length_b   1.000
_cell.length_c   1.000
_cell.angle_alpha   90.00
_cell.angle_beta   90.00
_cell.angle_gamma   90.00
#
_symmetry.space_group_name_H-M   'P 1'
#
loop_
_entity.id
_entity.type
_entity.pdbx_description
1 polymer ?
#
loop_
_entity_poly.entity_id
_entity_poly.type
_entity_poly.pdbx_seq_one_letter_code
_entity_poly.pdbx_strand_id
1 'polypeptide(L)' 'METSSRFETHTDKTALKMKVLVADLQRRIELLETDIAHEEARTRVHDVAEPTYSTLARNLRNRRDNLLATIAILKRQLD' A
#
# COMPACT_ATOMS: atom_id res chain seq x y z
N MET A 1 23.14 -35.79 -1.56
CA MET A 1 23.08 -34.31 -1.58
C MET A 1 21.74 -33.94 -2.19
N GLU A 2 20.70 -33.72 -1.37
CA GLU A 2 19.31 -33.44 -1.83
C GLU A 2 18.65 -32.28 -1.07
N THR A 3 19.43 -31.49 -0.30
CA THR A 3 18.87 -30.48 0.60
C THR A 3 18.66 -29.11 -0.07
N SER A 4 19.30 -28.79 -1.20
CA SER A 4 19.20 -27.47 -1.84
C SER A 4 17.84 -27.21 -2.51
N SER A 5 17.32 -28.20 -3.24
CA SER A 5 16.10 -28.07 -4.08
C SER A 5 14.83 -27.72 -3.28
N ARG A 6 14.70 -28.22 -2.04
CA ARG A 6 13.52 -27.95 -1.20
C ARG A 6 13.51 -26.54 -0.58
N PHE A 7 14.69 -25.96 -0.33
CA PHE A 7 14.79 -24.60 0.19
C PHE A 7 14.56 -23.55 -0.91
N GLU A 8 15.06 -23.77 -2.12
CA GLU A 8 14.87 -22.89 -3.27
C GLU A 8 13.37 -22.77 -3.64
N THR A 9 12.67 -23.90 -3.73
CA THR A 9 11.23 -23.91 -4.05
C THR A 9 10.33 -23.25 -3.00
N HIS A 10 10.74 -23.21 -1.73
CA HIS A 10 10.01 -22.51 -0.66
C HIS A 10 10.25 -20.99 -0.70
N THR A 11 11.49 -20.59 -0.97
CA THR A 11 11.88 -19.19 -1.14
C THR A 11 11.19 -18.57 -2.36
N ASP A 12 11.12 -19.29 -3.48
CA ASP A 12 10.44 -18.83 -4.69
C ASP A 12 8.93 -18.63 -4.49
N LYS A 13 8.27 -19.56 -3.78
CA LYS A 13 6.85 -19.43 -3.42
C LYS A 13 6.61 -18.25 -2.49
N THR A 14 7.55 -17.97 -1.59
CA THR A 14 7.45 -16.83 -0.65
C THR A 14 7.64 -15.51 -1.38
N ALA A 15 8.65 -15.42 -2.25
CA ALA A 15 8.88 -14.26 -3.11
C ALA A 15 7.67 -13.98 -4.02
N LEU A 16 7.06 -15.02 -4.61
CA LEU A 16 5.85 -14.87 -5.42
C LEU A 16 4.68 -14.31 -4.60
N LYS A 17 4.45 -14.83 -3.38
CA LYS A 17 3.41 -14.32 -2.48
C LYS A 17 3.64 -12.85 -2.12
N MET A 18 4.87 -12.46 -1.85
CA MET A 18 5.23 -11.06 -1.54
C MET A 18 4.98 -10.14 -2.74
N LYS A 19 5.33 -10.57 -3.97
CA LYS A 19 5.01 -9.82 -5.19
C LYS A 19 3.50 -9.64 -5.39
N VAL A 20 2.71 -10.68 -5.15
CA VAL A 20 1.23 -10.60 -5.21
C VAL A 20 0.69 -9.65 -4.15
N LEU A 21 1.20 -9.72 -2.92
CA LEU A 21 0.80 -8.82 -1.85
C LEU A 21 1.12 -7.36 -2.17
N VAL A 22 2.32 -7.07 -2.70
CA VAL A 22 2.70 -5.73 -3.15
C VAL A 22 1.71 -5.21 -4.20
N ALA A 23 1.36 -6.04 -5.20
CA ALA A 23 0.40 -5.65 -6.23
C ALA A 23 -1.00 -5.38 -5.66
N ASP A 24 -1.46 -6.17 -4.68
CA ASP A 24 -2.74 -5.92 -4.00
C ASP A 24 -2.73 -4.59 -3.22
N LEU A 25 -1.66 -4.34 -2.47
CA LEU A 25 -1.51 -3.10 -1.70
C LEU A 25 -1.43 -1.87 -2.62
N GLN A 26 -0.81 -1.98 -3.79
CA GLN A 26 -0.80 -0.91 -4.79
C GLN A 26 -2.21 -0.59 -5.31
N ARG A 27 -3.02 -1.60 -5.64
CA ARG A 27 -4.42 -1.38 -6.04
C ARG A 27 -5.24 -0.74 -4.92
N ARG A 28 -5.00 -1.12 -3.67
CA ARG A 28 -5.67 -0.49 -2.52
C ARG A 28 -5.29 0.99 -2.38
N ILE A 29 -4.04 1.35 -2.65
CA ILE A 29 -3.62 2.75 -2.67
C ILE A 29 -4.38 3.53 -3.75
N GLU A 30 -4.53 3.00 -4.96
CA GLU A 30 -5.30 3.64 -6.03
C GLU A 30 -6.77 3.89 -5.63
N LEU A 31 -7.39 2.93 -4.93
CA LEU A 31 -8.74 3.11 -4.38
C LEU A 31 -8.78 4.20 -3.31
N LEU A 32 -7.82 4.20 -2.37
CA LEU A 32 -7.74 5.25 -1.35
C LEU A 32 -7.55 6.64 -1.96
N GLU A 33 -6.74 6.78 -3.02
CA GLU A 33 -6.58 8.05 -3.73
C GLU A 33 -7.88 8.50 -4.39
N THR A 34 -8.66 7.56 -4.95
CA THR A 34 -9.98 7.86 -5.52
C THR A 34 -10.96 8.32 -4.43
N ASP A 35 -11.00 7.64 -3.30
CA ASP A 35 -11.86 7.99 -2.16
C ASP A 35 -11.47 9.34 -1.54
N ILE A 36 -10.16 9.61 -1.44
CA ILE A 36 -9.61 10.90 -1.04
C ILE A 36 -10.12 12.01 -1.98
N ALA A 37 -9.93 11.85 -3.29
CA ALA A 37 -10.31 12.86 -4.27
C ALA A 37 -11.82 13.10 -4.26
N HIS A 38 -12.61 12.02 -4.11
CA HIS A 38 -14.05 12.12 -3.97
C HIS A 38 -14.47 12.92 -2.72
N GLU A 39 -13.87 12.62 -1.57
CA GLU A 39 -14.18 13.28 -0.31
C GLU A 39 -13.79 14.77 -0.32
N GLU A 40 -12.63 15.10 -0.91
CA GLU A 40 -12.21 16.48 -1.10
C GLU A 40 -13.14 17.24 -2.04
N ALA A 41 -13.56 16.63 -3.16
CA ALA A 41 -14.53 17.25 -4.07
C ALA A 41 -15.89 17.45 -3.39
N ARG A 42 -16.33 16.50 -2.57
CA ARG A 42 -17.58 16.56 -1.81
C ARG A 42 -17.58 17.69 -0.78
N THR A 43 -16.46 17.89 -0.11
CA THR A 43 -16.29 18.96 0.91
C THR A 43 -15.83 20.29 0.33
N ARG A 44 -15.29 20.28 -0.89
CA ARG A 44 -14.65 21.41 -1.59
C ARG A 44 -13.42 21.96 -0.86
N VAL A 45 -12.80 21.16 0.00
CA VAL A 45 -11.57 21.51 0.71
C VAL A 45 -10.49 20.51 0.32
N HIS A 46 -9.50 20.99 -0.43
CA HIS A 46 -8.39 20.18 -0.94
C HIS A 46 -7.09 20.38 -0.17
N ASP A 47 -6.92 21.55 0.45
CA ASP A 47 -5.74 21.84 1.24
C ASP A 47 -5.82 21.15 2.61
N VAL A 48 -4.86 20.27 2.88
CA VAL A 48 -4.77 19.48 4.10
C VAL A 48 -4.43 20.35 5.32
N ALA A 49 -3.88 21.55 5.11
CA ALA A 49 -3.60 22.51 6.18
C ALA A 49 -4.85 23.28 6.63
N GLU A 50 -5.93 23.26 5.84
CA GLU A 50 -7.18 23.94 6.19
C GLU A 50 -7.78 23.34 7.47
N PRO A 51 -8.18 24.16 8.46
CA PRO A 51 -8.79 23.67 9.70
C PRO A 51 -10.08 22.87 9.47
N THR A 52 -10.78 23.15 8.37
CA THR A 52 -12.02 22.48 7.97
C THR A 52 -11.79 21.27 7.06
N TYR A 53 -10.53 20.90 6.83
CA TYR A 53 -10.18 19.73 6.04
C TYR A 53 -10.80 18.44 6.61
N SER A 54 -11.37 17.62 5.74
CA SER A 54 -12.12 16.43 6.15
C SER A 54 -11.27 15.46 6.99
N THR A 55 -11.77 15.12 8.17
CA THR A 55 -11.20 14.05 9.02
C THR A 55 -11.15 12.71 8.29
N LEU A 56 -12.13 12.44 7.42
CA LEU A 56 -12.14 11.22 6.61
C LEU A 56 -10.98 11.23 5.61
N ALA A 57 -10.83 12.29 4.80
CA ALA A 57 -9.75 12.39 3.84
C ALA A 57 -8.36 12.35 4.50
N ARG A 58 -8.23 12.94 5.70
CA ARG A 58 -7.00 12.85 6.52
C ARG A 58 -6.69 11.42 6.95
N ASN A 59 -7.69 10.67 7.41
CA ASN A 59 -7.50 9.26 7.78
C ASN A 59 -7.14 8.39 6.58
N LEU A 60 -7.77 8.61 5.43
CA LEU A 60 -7.46 7.88 4.19
C LEU A 60 -6.01 8.15 3.73
N ARG A 61 -5.54 9.40 3.80
CA ARG A 61 -4.12 9.74 3.54
C ARG A 61 -3.18 9.01 4.49
N ASN A 62 -3.43 9.06 5.80
CA ASN A 62 -2.60 8.33 6.78
C ASN A 62 -2.58 6.83 6.49
N ARG A 63 -3.72 6.25 6.08
CA ARG A 63 -3.80 4.83 5.72
C ARG A 63 -2.97 4.53 4.47
N ARG A 64 -3.07 5.36 3.44
CA ARG A 64 -2.27 5.26 2.21
C ARG A 64 -0.78 5.30 2.52
N ASP A 65 -0.35 6.27 3.34
CA ASP A 65 1.06 6.45 3.67
C ASP A 65 1.62 5.23 4.44
N ASN A 66 0.82 4.64 5.33
CA ASN A 66 1.16 3.37 5.98
C ASN A 66 1.30 2.20 4.99
N LEU A 67 0.44 2.14 3.96
CA LEU A 67 0.56 1.11 2.92
C LEU A 67 1.80 1.32 2.05
N LEU A 68 2.13 2.56 1.69
CA LEU A 68 3.36 2.89 0.97
C LEU A 68 4.61 2.46 1.75
N ALA A 69 4.64 2.74 3.07
CA ALA A 69 5.72 2.29 3.93
C ALA A 69 5.84 0.76 3.99
N THR A 70 4.70 0.06 4.08
CA THR A 70 4.66 -1.41 4.08
C THR A 70 5.18 -1.97 2.75
N ILE A 71 4.77 -1.41 1.62
CA ILE A 71 5.27 -1.80 0.28
C ILE A 71 6.77 -1.61 0.19
N ALA A 72 7.31 -0.49 0.68
CA ALA A 72 8.75 -0.23 0.65
C ALA A 72 9.54 -1.30 1.42
N ILE A 73 9.04 -1.71 2.60
CA ILE A 73 9.64 -2.79 3.38
C ILE A 73 9.58 -4.12 2.62
N LEU A 74 8.43 -4.47 2.05
CA LEU A 74 8.25 -5.72 1.30
C LEU A 74 9.13 -5.78 0.05
N LYS A 75 9.29 -4.66 -0.68
CA LYS A 75 10.17 -4.58 -1.85
C LYS A 75 11.64 -4.79 -1.46
N ARG A 76 12.10 -4.19 -0.36
CA ARG A 76 13.46 -4.40 0.14
C ARG A 76 13.77 -5.85 0.52
N GLN A 77 12.76 -6.65 0.84
CA GLN A 77 12.92 -8.09 1.12
C GLN A 77 12.92 -8.96 -0.15
N LEU A 78 12.57 -8.38 -1.31
CA LEU A 78 12.58 -9.03 -2.63
C LEU A 78 13.84 -8.71 -3.43
N ASP A 79 14.59 -7.68 -3.03
CA ASP A 79 15.90 -7.28 -3.57
C ASP A 79 17.03 -8.15 -2.99
#